data_AF-I3IBJ9-F1
#
_entry.id   AF-I3IBJ9-F1
#
_cell.length_a   1.000
_cell.length_b   1.000
_cell.length_c   1.000
_cell.angle_alpha   90.00
_cell.angle_beta   90.00
_cell.angle_gamma   90.00
#
_symmetry.space_group_name_H-M   'P 1'
#
loop_
_entity.id
_entity.type
_entity.pdbx_description
1 polymer ?
#
loop_
_entity_poly.entity_id
_entity_poly.type
_entity_poly.pdbx_seq_one_letter_code
_entity_poly.pdbx_strand_id
1 'polypeptide(L)'
;MAGTSAVFIPAEFNHASPVERDGLVWTDSELSMPESPQTMQWKPPLDSSLALEGLEEYDPPAAGDARYVTKLGLAFVYIGKIRGWVALTDFV
;
A
#
# COMPACT_ATOMS: atom_id res chain seq x y z
N MET A 1 14.69 -9.08 6.18
CA MET A 1 13.69 -8.35 6.99
C MET A 1 13.36 -7.03 6.31
N ALA A 2 12.27 -6.98 5.54
CA ALA A 2 11.68 -5.72 5.13
C ALA A 2 11.15 -5.02 6.40
N GLY A 3 11.50 -3.75 6.61
CA GLY A 3 11.05 -3.02 7.80
C GLY A 3 9.53 -2.89 7.84
N THR A 4 8.97 -2.75 9.05
CA THR A 4 7.55 -2.45 9.26
C THR A 4 7.15 -1.22 8.44
N SER A 5 6.16 -1.38 7.56
CA SER A 5 5.64 -0.29 6.73
C SER A 5 4.17 -0.06 7.05
N ALA A 6 3.76 1.21 7.04
CA ALA A 6 2.34 1.55 7.15
C ALA A 6 1.62 1.16 5.85
N VAL A 7 0.39 0.67 5.96
CA VAL A 7 -0.49 0.33 4.83
C VAL A 7 -1.71 1.24 4.89
N PHE A 8 -1.93 2.00 3.83
CA PHE A 8 -3.04 2.94 3.70
C PHE A 8 -4.03 2.43 2.67
N ILE A 9 -5.31 2.38 3.05
CA ILE A 9 -6.42 1.95 2.22
C ILE A 9 -7.42 3.11 2.05
N PRO A 10 -8.32 3.06 1.06
CA PRO A 10 -9.34 4.08 0.90
C PRO A 10 -10.27 4.13 2.12
N ALA A 11 -10.66 5.32 2.55
CA ALA A 11 -11.56 5.49 3.70
C ALA A 11 -12.96 4.88 3.48
N GLU A 12 -13.38 4.76 2.21
CA GLU A 12 -14.66 4.18 1.80
C GLU A 12 -14.58 2.65 1.55
N PHE A 13 -13.48 2.00 1.98
CA PHE A 13 -13.27 0.57 1.74
C PHE A 13 -14.24 -0.29 2.58
N ASN A 14 -15.30 -0.79 1.95
CA ASN A 14 -16.40 -1.53 2.58
C ASN A 14 -16.08 -2.96 3.07
N HIS A 15 -14.80 -3.35 3.15
CA HIS A 15 -14.39 -4.68 3.63
C HIS A 15 -13.52 -4.55 4.89
N ALA A 16 -13.57 -5.57 5.75
CA ALA A 16 -12.83 -5.59 7.02
C ALA A 16 -11.33 -5.33 6.81
N SER A 17 -10.87 -4.16 7.25
CA SER A 17 -9.46 -3.78 7.26
C SER A 17 -8.76 -4.38 8.50
N PRO A 18 -7.51 -4.86 8.40
CA PRO A 18 -6.82 -5.53 9.50
C PRO A 18 -6.61 -4.64 10.74
N VAL A 19 -6.51 -3.31 10.59
CA VAL A 19 -6.47 -2.34 11.69
C VAL A 19 -6.93 -0.97 11.17
N GLU A 20 -8.20 -0.63 11.37
CA GLU A 20 -8.61 0.78 11.30
C GLU A 20 -8.13 1.49 12.57
N ARG A 21 -7.36 2.57 12.42
CA ARG A 21 -7.18 3.52 13.52
C ARG A 21 -8.28 4.56 13.37
N ASP A 22 -9.34 4.39 14.17
CA ASP A 22 -10.48 5.32 14.21
C ASP A 22 -10.02 6.78 14.18
N GLY A 23 -10.53 7.53 13.20
CA GLY A 23 -10.36 8.99 13.12
C GLY A 23 -9.06 9.48 12.47
N LEU A 24 -8.22 8.61 11.89
CA LEU A 24 -7.05 9.04 11.13
C LEU A 24 -7.28 8.81 9.62
N VAL A 25 -7.67 9.87 8.92
CA VAL A 25 -7.74 9.92 7.45
C VAL A 25 -6.58 10.79 6.97
N TRP A 26 -5.84 10.30 5.98
CA TRP A 26 -4.74 11.05 5.37
C TRP A 26 -5.13 11.52 3.98
N THR A 27 -4.68 12.72 3.65
CA THR A 27 -4.81 13.30 2.31
C THR A 27 -3.66 12.85 1.40
N ASP A 28 -3.87 12.97 0.09
CA ASP A 28 -2.85 12.71 -0.93
C ASP A 28 -1.54 13.45 -0.65
N SER A 29 -1.63 14.71 -0.22
CA SER A 29 -0.48 15.55 0.16
C SER A 29 0.31 14.96 1.32
N GLU A 30 -0.37 14.46 2.35
CA GLU A 30 0.28 13.85 3.52
C GLU A 30 0.91 12.50 3.17
N LEU A 31 0.29 11.74 2.26
CA LEU A 31 0.83 10.50 1.74
C LEU A 31 1.93 10.71 0.69
N SER A 32 2.27 11.96 0.37
CA SER A 32 3.22 12.31 -0.69
C SER A 32 2.87 11.66 -2.03
N MET A 33 1.57 11.57 -2.34
CA MET A 33 1.10 11.03 -3.60
C MET A 33 1.61 11.88 -4.75
N PRO A 34 2.10 11.25 -5.84
CA PRO A 34 2.60 11.98 -6.98
C PRO A 34 1.44 12.68 -7.71
N GLU A 35 1.61 13.96 -8.03
CA GLU A 35 0.62 14.76 -8.79
C GLU A 35 0.50 14.34 -10.27
N SER A 36 1.37 13.43 -10.72
CA SER A 36 1.39 12.92 -12.10
C SER A 36 1.53 11.39 -12.11
N PRO A 37 0.97 10.70 -13.12
CA PRO A 37 1.11 9.26 -13.26
C PRO A 37 2.57 8.83 -13.23
N GLN A 38 2.87 7.84 -12.40
CA GLN A 38 4.21 7.24 -12.30
C GLN A 38 4.23 5.89 -13.00
N THR A 39 5.36 5.55 -13.62
CA THR A 39 5.57 4.16 -14.07
C THR A 39 5.73 3.27 -12.84
N MET A 40 4.85 2.29 -12.71
CA MET A 40 4.87 1.33 -11.61
C MET A 40 5.73 0.11 -11.97
N GLN A 41 6.43 -0.43 -10.98
CA GLN A 41 7.15 -1.69 -11.10
C GLN A 41 6.33 -2.82 -10.49
N TRP A 42 5.56 -3.52 -11.33
CA TRP A 42 4.79 -4.67 -10.88
C TRP A 42 5.68 -5.80 -10.38
N LYS A 43 5.39 -6.22 -9.15
CA LYS A 43 5.98 -7.41 -8.52
C LYS A 43 4.92 -8.50 -8.39
N PRO A 44 5.31 -9.75 -8.11
CA PRO A 44 4.36 -10.82 -7.85
C PRO A 44 3.34 -10.43 -6.79
N PRO A 45 2.08 -10.88 -6.94
CA PRO A 45 1.03 -10.62 -5.96
C PRO A 45 1.37 -11.23 -4.60
N LEU A 46 0.82 -10.64 -3.56
CA LEU A 46 0.87 -11.13 -2.20
C LEU A 46 -0.49 -11.73 -1.82
N ASP A 47 -0.48 -12.71 -0.92
CA ASP A 47 -1.71 -13.30 -0.40
C ASP A 47 -2.40 -12.34 0.57
N SER A 48 -1.65 -11.76 1.51
CA SER A 48 -2.17 -10.91 2.60
C SER A 48 -1.41 -9.58 2.74
N SER A 49 -1.99 -8.61 3.44
CA SER A 49 -1.32 -7.34 3.78
C SER A 49 -0.23 -7.50 4.84
N LEU A 50 -0.17 -8.63 5.55
CA LEU A 50 0.83 -8.89 6.59
C LEU A 50 2.25 -8.78 6.03
N ALA A 51 2.46 -9.26 4.80
CA ALA A 51 3.69 -9.02 4.06
C ALA A 51 3.99 -7.53 3.92
N LEU A 52 3.04 -6.71 3.48
CA LEU A 52 3.23 -5.25 3.33
C LEU A 52 3.59 -4.60 4.67
N GLU A 53 3.01 -5.07 5.78
CA GLU A 53 3.27 -4.61 7.15
C GLU A 53 4.63 -5.08 7.70
N GLY A 54 5.39 -5.89 6.94
CA GLY A 54 6.67 -6.45 7.37
C GLY A 54 6.54 -7.63 8.35
N LEU A 55 5.34 -8.22 8.45
CA LEU A 55 5.05 -9.38 9.28
C LEU A 55 5.27 -10.71 8.55
N GLU A 56 5.48 -10.66 7.23
CA GLU A 56 5.95 -11.79 6.41
C GLU A 56 7.21 -11.39 5.63
N GLU A 57 8.03 -12.36 5.25
CA GLU A 57 9.26 -12.09 4.48
C GLU A 57 8.97 -11.79 3.01
N TYR A 58 9.50 -10.66 2.55
CA TYR A 58 9.60 -10.30 1.14
C TYR A 58 10.83 -9.41 0.92
N ASP A 59 11.24 -9.25 -0.34
CA ASP A 59 12.31 -8.32 -0.71
C ASP A 59 11.94 -6.89 -0.30
N PRO A 60 12.86 -6.14 0.34
CA PRO A 60 12.61 -4.75 0.70
C PRO A 60 12.09 -3.94 -0.49
N PRO A 61 10.98 -3.20 -0.34
CA PRO A 61 10.39 -2.49 -1.45
C PRO A 61 11.20 -1.27 -1.85
N ALA A 62 11.19 -0.97 -3.14
CA ALA A 62 11.69 0.27 -3.71
C ALA A 62 10.52 1.22 -4.05
N ALA A 63 10.80 2.53 -4.10
CA ALA A 63 9.80 3.51 -4.50
C ALA A 63 9.23 3.18 -5.89
N GLY A 64 7.90 3.12 -5.99
CA GLY A 64 7.21 2.76 -7.23
C GLY A 64 6.98 1.26 -7.43
N ASP A 65 7.43 0.39 -6.51
CA ASP A 65 7.01 -1.02 -6.51
C ASP A 65 5.49 -1.11 -6.32
N ALA A 66 4.85 -1.93 -7.15
CA ALA A 66 3.40 -2.17 -7.10
C ALA A 66 3.11 -3.66 -6.89
N ARG A 67 2.15 -3.95 -6.01
CA ARG A 67 1.74 -5.32 -5.65
C ARG A 67 0.24 -5.41 -5.50
N TYR A 68 -0.34 -6.51 -5.99
CA TYR A 68 -1.73 -6.86 -5.71
C TYR A 68 -1.80 -7.72 -4.44
N VAL A 69 -2.73 -7.43 -3.54
CA VAL A 69 -2.99 -8.21 -2.33
C VAL A 69 -4.31 -8.96 -2.50
N THR A 70 -4.21 -10.28 -2.66
CA THR A 70 -5.34 -11.14 -3.05
C THR A 70 -6.48 -11.09 -2.04
N LYS A 71 -6.20 -11.19 -0.73
CA LYS A 71 -7.25 -11.16 0.31
C LYS A 71 -7.94 -9.82 0.48
N LEU A 72 -7.29 -8.71 0.09
CA LEU A 72 -7.90 -7.38 0.13
C LEU A 72 -8.55 -7.00 -1.20
N GLY A 73 -8.22 -7.69 -2.29
CA GLY A 73 -8.70 -7.33 -3.63
C GLY A 73 -8.16 -5.99 -4.15
N LEU A 74 -7.09 -5.47 -3.53
CA LEU A 74 -6.52 -4.15 -3.79
C LEU A 74 -5.10 -4.24 -4.33
N ALA A 75 -4.74 -3.30 -5.19
CA ALA A 75 -3.35 -3.04 -5.56
C ALA A 75 -2.78 -1.92 -4.69
N PHE A 76 -1.49 -2.02 -4.39
CA PHE A 76 -0.76 -1.06 -3.56
C PHE A 76 0.51 -0.62 -4.27
N VAL A 77 0.90 0.64 -4.07
CA VAL A 77 2.19 1.18 -4.49
C VAL A 77 3.01 1.59 -3.27
N TYR A 78 4.31 1.30 -3.30
CA TYR A 78 5.22 1.73 -2.24
C TYR A 78 5.70 3.16 -2.47
N ILE A 79 5.44 4.04 -1.50
CA ILE A 79 5.86 5.43 -1.50
C ILE A 79 7.06 5.58 -0.56
N GLY A 80 8.26 5.71 -1.14
CA GLY A 80 9.52 5.76 -0.38
C GLY A 80 9.64 6.95 0.58
N LYS A 81 8.98 8.08 0.29
CA LYS A 81 8.98 9.29 1.15
C LYS A 81 8.35 9.02 2.53
N ILE A 82 7.25 8.25 2.56
CA ILE A 82 6.54 7.89 3.79
C ILE A 82 6.89 6.48 4.29
N ARG A 83 7.69 5.73 3.51
CA ARG A 83 8.02 4.31 3.76
C ARG A 83 6.77 3.46 3.98
N GLY A 84 5.77 3.66 3.13
CA GLY A 84 4.44 3.08 3.28
C GLY A 84 3.84 2.63 1.96
N TRP A 85 2.88 1.73 2.04
CA TRP A 85 2.09 1.22 0.94
C TRP A 85 0.76 1.96 0.86
N VAL A 86 0.42 2.51 -0.29
CA VAL A 86 -0.84 3.23 -0.52
C VAL A 86 -1.67 2.46 -1.54
N ALA A 87 -2.92 2.21 -1.22
CA ALA A 87 -3.86 1.55 -2.13
C ALA A 87 -4.10 2.40 -3.37
N LEU A 88 -4.12 1.73 -4.52
CA LEU A 88 -4.43 2.30 -5.81
C LEU A 88 -5.93 2.20 -6.03
N THR A 89 -6.61 3.34 -6.17
CA THR A 89 -8.07 3.42 -6.33
C THR A 89 -8.51 3.37 -7.79
N ASP A 90 -7.64 3.79 -8.72
CA ASP A 90 -7.92 3.80 -10.15
C ASP A 90 -6.91 2.93 -10.89
N PHE A 91 -7.38 1.76 -11.33
CA PHE A 91 -6.75 0.94 -12.35
C PHE A 91 -7.56 1.04 -13.62
N VAL A 92 -6.91 1.40 -14.74
CA VAL A 92 -7.41 1.11 -16.09
C VAL A 92 -6.46 0.14 -16.75
#